data_AF-A0A938VKY2-F1
#
_entry.id   AF-A0A938VKY2-F1
#
_cell.length_a   1.000
_cell.length_b   1.000
_cell.length_c   1.000
_cell.angle_alpha   90.00
_cell.angle_beta   90.00
_cell.angle_gamma   90.00
#
_symmetry.space_group_name_H-M   'P 1'
#
loop_
_entity.id
_entity.type
_entity.pdbx_description
1 polymer ?
#
loop_
_entity_poly.entity_id
_entity_poly.type
_entity_poly.pdbx_seq_one_letter_code
_entity_poly.pdbx_strand_id
1 'polypeptide(L)' 'FRLEALRAGFRAAWGNKDYQAIIDIAKKVPDEALQEDEKLLTIYDLALTRTEEA' A
#
# COMPACT_ATOMS: atom_id res chain seq x y z
N PHE A 1 9.71 13.34 -1.36
CA PHE A 1 9.83 13.12 0.10
C PHE A 1 8.67 12.34 0.74
N ARG A 2 7.40 12.78 0.68
CA ARG A 2 6.30 12.05 1.36
C ARG A 2 5.97 10.70 0.70
N LEU A 3 5.99 10.63 -0.64
CA LEU A 3 5.72 9.42 -1.42
C LEU A 3 6.83 8.34 -1.32
N GLU A 4 8.10 8.72 -1.23
CA GLU A 4 9.20 7.77 -1.04
C GLU A 4 9.13 7.04 0.30
N ALA A 5 8.80 7.77 1.38
CA ALA A 5 8.59 7.18 2.70
C ALA A 5 7.41 6.20 2.69
N LEU A 6 6.32 6.55 2.01
CA LEU A 6 5.18 5.66 1.79
C LEU A 6 5.57 4.40 1.03
N ARG A 7 6.29 4.51 -0.09
CA ARG A 7 6.79 3.35 -0.84
C ARG A 7 7.68 2.44 0.00
N ALA A 8 8.56 3.01 0.82
CA ALA A 8 9.40 2.24 1.73
C ALA A 8 8.57 1.49 2.78
N GLY A 9 7.58 2.17 3.38
CA GLY A 9 6.64 1.56 4.34
C GLY A 9 5.81 0.43 3.73
N PHE A 10 5.28 0.63 2.53
CA PHE A 10 4.50 -0.39 1.80
C PHE A 10 5.34 -1.63 1.50
N ARG A 11 6.57 -1.45 1.02
CA ARG A 11 7.48 -2.58 0.75
C ARG A 11 7.87 -3.32 2.02
N ALA A 12 8.10 -2.61 3.12
CA ALA A 12 8.43 -3.22 4.41
C ALA A 12 7.25 -4.05 4.95
N ALA A 13 6.03 -3.49 4.94
CA ALA A 13 4.82 -4.20 5.35
C ALA A 13 4.55 -5.42 4.44
N TRP A 14 4.79 -5.29 3.13
CA TRP A 14 4.66 -6.41 2.18
C TRP A 14 5.63 -7.56 2.49
N GLY A 15 6.89 -7.24 2.80
CA GLY A 15 7.89 -8.23 3.22
C GLY A 15 7.49 -8.97 4.50
N ASN A 16 6.83 -8.28 5.43
CA ASN A 16 6.31 -8.85 6.66
C ASN A 16 4.98 -9.62 6.48
N LYS A 17 4.44 -9.70 5.25
CA LYS A 17 3.09 -10.23 4.95
C LYS A 17 1.98 -9.49 5.70
N ASP A 18 2.23 -8.24 6.07
CA ASP A 18 1.33 -7.40 6.84
C ASP A 18 0.41 -6.63 5.87
N TYR A 19 -0.36 -7.38 5.09
CA TYR A 19 -1.21 -6.83 4.03
C TYR A 19 -2.30 -5.91 4.59
N GLN A 20 -2.80 -6.20 5.78
CA GLN A 20 -3.75 -5.36 6.51
C GLN A 20 -3.19 -3.95 6.76
N ALA A 21 -1.91 -3.86 7.17
CA ALA A 21 -1.25 -2.60 7.42
C ALA A 21 -1.08 -1.78 6.14
N ILE A 22 -0.80 -2.44 5.00
CA ILE A 22 -0.72 -1.78 3.68
C ILE A 22 -2.07 -1.15 3.32
N ILE A 23 -3.16 -1.88 3.48
CA ILE A 23 -4.53 -1.40 3.20
C ILE A 23 -4.86 -0.22 4.11
N ASP A 24 -4.57 -0.32 5.40
CA ASP A 24 -4.87 0.73 6.38
C ASP A 24 -4.07 2.01 6.11
N ILE A 25 -2.79 1.89 5.75
CA ILE A 25 -1.96 3.02 5.36
C ILE A 25 -2.47 3.61 4.04
N ALA A 26 -2.79 2.80 3.04
CA ALA A 26 -3.33 3.28 1.76
C ALA A 26 -4.64 4.05 1.94
N LYS A 27 -5.54 3.60 2.83
CA LYS A 27 -6.77 4.32 3.19
C LYS A 27 -6.53 5.66 3.90
N LYS A 28 -5.35 5.83 4.52
CA LYS A 28 -4.93 7.09 5.18
C LYS A 28 -4.20 8.02 4.22
N VAL A 29 -3.77 7.53 3.06
CA VAL A 29 -3.14 8.33 2.00
C VAL A 29 -4.26 8.95 1.15
N PRO A 30 -4.15 10.23 0.77
CA PRO A 30 -5.12 10.84 -0.14
C PRO A 30 -5.11 10.10 -1.48
N ASP A 31 -6.30 9.78 -2.00
CA ASP A 31 -6.47 9.04 -3.26
C ASP A 31 -5.68 9.65 -4.42
N GLU A 32 -5.58 10.98 -4.48
CA GLU A 32 -4.80 11.69 -5.50
C GLU A 32 -3.32 11.29 -5.47
N ALA A 33 -2.70 11.21 -4.28
CA ALA A 33 -1.31 10.79 -4.14
C ALA A 33 -1.11 9.29 -4.40
N LEU A 34 -2.13 8.47 -4.11
CA LEU A 34 -2.09 7.04 -4.40
C LEU A 34 -2.23 6.78 -5.91
N GLN A 35 -3.10 7.52 -6.57
CA GLN A 35 -3.34 7.47 -8.02
C GLN A 35 -2.17 8.06 -8.83
N GLU A 36 -1.47 9.07 -8.30
CA GLU A 36 -0.26 9.61 -8.90
C GLU A 36 0.89 8.57 -8.98
N ASP A 37 0.88 7.56 -8.11
CA ASP A 37 1.92 6.53 -8.05
C ASP A 37 1.36 5.13 -8.33
N GLU A 38 1.46 4.71 -9.59
CA GLU A 38 1.00 3.40 -10.08
C GLU A 38 1.54 2.21 -9.25
N LYS A 39 2.74 2.33 -8.67
CA LYS A 39 3.30 1.26 -7.83
C LYS A 39 2.63 1.16 -6.48
N LEU A 40 2.25 2.28 -5.87
CA LEU A 40 1.49 2.26 -4.61
C LEU A 40 0.11 1.64 -4.83
N LEU A 41 -0.55 2.03 -5.93
CA LEU A 41 -1.83 1.49 -6.33
C LEU A 41 -1.76 -0.02 -6.58
N THR A 42 -0.72 -0.48 -7.28
CA THR A 42 -0.47 -1.91 -7.49
C THR A 42 -0.28 -2.68 -6.17
N ILE A 43 0.52 -2.15 -5.24
CA ILE A 43 0.77 -2.83 -3.95
C ILE A 43 -0.51 -2.87 -3.10
N TYR A 44 -1.31 -1.80 -3.12
CA TYR A 44 -2.60 -1.76 -2.44
C TYR A 44 -3.56 -2.81 -3.00
N ASP A 45 -3.70 -2.89 -4.32
CA ASP A 45 -4.61 -3.82 -5.01
C ASP A 45 -4.22 -5.29 -4.74
N LEU A 46 -2.91 -5.58 -4.79
CA LEU A 46 -2.35 -6.87 -4.43
C LEU A 46 -2.58 -7.23 -2.95
N ALA A 47 -2.46 -6.25 -2.04
CA ALA A 47 -2.70 -6.45 -0.63
C ALA A 47 -4.18 -6.72 -0.35
N LEU A 48 -5.08 -5.98 -1.02
CA LEU A 48 -6.53 -6.16 -0.95
C LEU A 48 -6.92 -7.58 -1.37
N THR A 49 -6.48 -8.00 -2.56
CA THR A 49 -6.71 -9.35 -3.09
C THR A 49 -6.22 -10.42 -2.11
N ARG A 50 -5.01 -10.29 -1.57
CA ARG A 50 -4.44 -11.24 -0.61
C ARG A 50 -5.16 -11.29 0.74
N THR A 51 -5.80 -10.20 1.12
CA THR A 51 -6.54 -10.10 2.39
C THR A 51 -7.98 -10.56 2.23
N GLU A 52 -8.59 -10.39 1.05
CA GLU A 52 -9.92 -10.91 0.73
C GLU A 52 -9.92 -12.43 0.47
N GLU A 53 -8.80 -12.99 0.00
CA GLU A 53 -8.64 -14.43 -0.23
C GLU A 53 -8.24 -15.25 1.02
N ALA A 54 -7.92 -14.60 2.14
CA ALA A 54 -7.45 -15.22 3.39
C ALA A 54 -8.56 -15.36 4.44
#